data_AF-A0A971TC73-F1
#
_entry.id   AF-A0A971TC73-F1
#
_cell.length_a   1.000
_cell.length_b   1.000
_cell.length_c   1.000
_cell.angle_alpha   90.00
_cell.angle_beta   90.00
_cell.angle_gamma   90.00
#
_symmetry.space_group_name_H-M   'P 1'
#
loop_
_entity.id
_entity.type
_entity.pdbx_description
1 polymer ?
#
loop_
_entity_poly.entity_id
_entity_poly.type
_entity_poly.pdbx_seq_one_letter_code
_entity_poly.pdbx_strand_id
1 'polypeptide(L)'
;MPTAAALTLIPITLVLVLVISAFAKLNAPASTASSVRLLRLPEVLDPTWVSKALPPGEIVLALAMLSPWLPLARLAALAALLLFLAYLVIIARAMTFDPRPSCGCFGQIGDQRVTAKTVVRNTLLVAGAIVFVWMTWSQSATVWSIFADASNREMTVLASAAYLALMLWFIIAPPNYGTPWWRREKKPATQATTPAPGTVEPVEPDEEEYVRLPIPDAILLDRDRNPQTLLQLVAQGPALLVFITCGCASTRTSWERLPVWAERLPQVRVIGVETYQLGDLGIPGVAERLYYDPASRAYQALKMPGTSSAVLLGADGLLAGGPVLGNDEIEAFVEEIAEALAGAGPVDETLNEPAL
;
A
#
# COMPACT_ATOMS: atom_id res chain seq x y z
N MET A 1 -19.52 30.74 -28.50
CA MET A 1 -18.44 30.79 -27.48
C MET A 1 -18.02 29.36 -27.13
N PRO A 2 -16.87 28.86 -27.61
CA PRO A 2 -16.43 27.47 -27.40
C PRO A 2 -15.95 27.15 -25.97
N THR A 3 -15.79 28.16 -25.11
CA THR A 3 -15.30 28.00 -23.73
C THR A 3 -16.31 27.34 -22.79
N ALA A 4 -17.62 27.54 -22.99
CA ALA A 4 -18.65 27.06 -22.08
C ALA A 4 -18.70 25.53 -21.95
N ALA A 5 -18.52 24.79 -23.06
CA ALA A 5 -18.67 23.34 -23.06
C ALA A 5 -17.47 22.59 -22.42
N ALA A 6 -16.23 23.05 -22.65
CA ALA A 6 -15.04 22.43 -22.05
C ALA A 6 -15.06 22.56 -20.51
N LEU A 7 -15.50 23.72 -20.05
CA LEU A 7 -15.71 24.07 -18.65
C LEU A 7 -16.72 23.09 -18.00
N THR A 8 -17.79 22.70 -18.70
CA THR A 8 -18.84 21.86 -18.12
C THR A 8 -18.51 20.37 -17.90
N LEU A 9 -17.41 19.86 -18.45
CA LEU A 9 -16.95 18.49 -18.19
C LEU A 9 -16.34 18.31 -16.80
N ILE A 10 -15.90 19.42 -16.22
CA ILE A 10 -15.27 19.47 -14.90
C ILE A 10 -16.18 18.88 -13.81
N PRO A 11 -17.44 19.32 -13.62
CA PRO A 11 -18.32 18.74 -12.60
C PRO A 11 -18.60 17.25 -12.82
N ILE A 12 -18.71 16.79 -14.07
CA ILE A 12 -18.90 15.36 -14.38
C ILE A 12 -17.71 14.55 -13.88
N THR A 13 -16.49 15.04 -14.10
CA THR A 13 -15.28 14.36 -13.59
C THR A 13 -15.17 14.41 -12.08
N LEU A 14 -15.52 15.51 -11.44
CA LEU A 14 -15.55 15.57 -9.96
C LEU A 14 -16.55 14.54 -9.40
N VAL A 15 -17.73 14.42 -10.01
CA VAL A 15 -18.74 13.41 -9.68
C VAL A 15 -18.19 12.00 -9.85
N LEU A 16 -17.57 11.69 -10.99
CA LEU A 16 -16.96 10.38 -11.24
C LEU A 16 -15.88 10.05 -10.21
N VAL A 17 -15.02 11.02 -9.87
CA VAL A 17 -13.97 10.84 -8.85
C VAL A 17 -14.58 10.56 -7.48
N LEU A 18 -15.63 11.28 -7.07
CA LEU A 18 -16.33 11.04 -5.80
C LEU A 18 -16.98 9.66 -5.77
N VAL A 19 -17.61 9.23 -6.87
CA VAL A 19 -18.24 7.91 -6.95
C VAL A 19 -17.19 6.79 -6.88
N ILE A 20 -16.12 6.87 -7.67
CA ILE A 20 -15.02 5.89 -7.63
C ILE A 20 -14.39 5.84 -6.23
N SER A 21 -14.17 7.01 -5.61
CA SER A 21 -13.67 7.12 -4.24
C SER A 21 -14.62 6.45 -3.24
N ALA A 22 -15.92 6.70 -3.34
CA ALA A 22 -16.90 6.11 -2.44
C ALA A 22 -16.93 4.59 -2.52
N PHE A 23 -16.94 4.02 -3.74
CA PHE A 23 -16.88 2.57 -3.94
C PHE A 23 -15.58 1.96 -3.41
N ALA A 24 -14.44 2.63 -3.61
CA ALA A 24 -13.17 2.19 -3.06
C ALA A 24 -13.20 2.15 -1.51
N LYS A 25 -13.87 3.12 -0.87
CA LYS A 25 -14.00 3.17 0.60
C LYS A 25 -15.03 2.19 1.16
N LEU A 26 -16.12 1.93 0.43
CA LEU A 26 -17.11 0.92 0.80
C LEU A 26 -16.51 -0.50 0.82
N ASN A 27 -15.62 -0.79 -0.13
CA ASN A 27 -14.94 -2.08 -0.20
C ASN A 27 -13.84 -2.25 0.86
N ALA A 28 -13.40 -1.16 1.50
CA ALA A 28 -12.31 -1.19 2.49
C ALA A 28 -12.48 -0.17 3.63
N PRO A 29 -13.54 -0.25 4.46
CA PRO A 29 -13.80 0.74 5.53
C PRO A 29 -12.66 0.81 6.55
N ALA A 30 -12.02 -0.32 6.86
CA ALA A 30 -10.85 -0.37 7.76
C ALA A 30 -9.68 0.54 7.31
N SER A 31 -9.53 0.79 5.99
CA SER A 31 -8.49 1.68 5.44
C SER A 31 -8.75 3.17 5.69
N THR A 32 -10.03 3.57 5.74
CA THR A 32 -10.42 4.96 6.02
C THR A 32 -10.28 5.24 7.51
N ALA A 33 -10.72 4.30 8.36
CA ALA A 33 -10.53 4.40 9.80
C ALA A 33 -9.04 4.42 10.20
N SER A 34 -8.20 3.60 9.57
CA SER A 34 -6.76 3.62 9.84
C SER A 34 -6.09 4.90 9.33
N SER A 35 -6.50 5.44 8.18
CA SER A 35 -6.02 6.75 7.70
C SER A 35 -6.34 7.86 8.71
N VAL A 36 -7.56 7.87 9.27
CA VAL A 36 -7.96 8.86 10.28
C VAL A 36 -7.10 8.76 11.55
N ARG A 37 -6.79 7.55 12.00
CA ARG A 37 -5.88 7.30 13.14
C ARG A 37 -4.43 7.68 12.84
N LEU A 38 -3.92 7.28 11.68
CA LEU A 38 -2.54 7.53 11.22
C LEU A 38 -2.26 9.03 11.04
N LEU A 39 -3.25 9.80 10.57
CA LEU A 39 -3.11 11.24 10.31
C LEU A 39 -3.28 12.10 11.56
N ARG A 40 -3.51 11.51 12.75
CA ARG A 40 -3.77 12.23 14.01
C ARG A 40 -4.77 13.37 13.79
N LEU A 41 -5.90 13.05 13.17
CA LEU A 41 -7.03 13.99 13.07
C LEU A 41 -7.56 14.26 14.49
N PRO A 42 -8.06 15.49 14.75
CA PRO A 42 -8.50 15.89 16.09
C PRO A 42 -9.59 14.94 16.61
N GLU A 43 -9.59 14.65 17.92
CA GLU A 43 -10.43 13.64 18.58
C GLU A 43 -11.95 13.82 18.37
N VAL A 44 -12.37 15.01 17.92
CA VAL A 44 -13.76 15.30 17.52
C VAL A 44 -14.23 14.49 16.30
N LEU A 45 -13.32 13.89 15.54
CA LEU A 45 -13.60 13.04 14.39
C LEU A 45 -13.38 11.57 14.76
N ASP A 46 -14.43 10.91 15.25
CA ASP A 46 -14.36 9.47 15.55
C ASP A 46 -14.01 8.69 14.26
N PRO A 47 -12.88 7.96 14.23
CA PRO A 47 -12.43 7.21 13.06
C PRO A 47 -13.46 6.21 12.52
N THR A 48 -14.26 5.63 13.41
CA THR A 48 -15.28 4.63 13.05
C THR A 48 -16.51 5.28 12.43
N TRP A 49 -16.90 6.45 12.92
CA TRP A 49 -18.02 7.21 12.37
C TRP A 49 -17.66 7.83 11.03
N VAL A 50 -16.49 8.48 10.93
CA VAL A 50 -16.01 9.07 9.67
C VAL A 50 -15.88 8.00 8.59
N SER A 51 -15.33 6.83 8.91
CA SER A 51 -15.23 5.73 7.95
C SER A 51 -16.58 5.23 7.42
N LYS A 52 -17.66 5.33 8.21
CA LYS A 52 -19.00 4.88 7.81
C LYS A 52 -19.81 5.97 7.12
N ALA A 53 -19.65 7.23 7.55
CA ALA A 53 -20.42 8.37 7.05
C ALA A 53 -19.84 8.95 5.76
N LEU A 54 -18.52 8.86 5.56
CA LEU A 54 -17.84 9.48 4.42
C LEU A 54 -18.23 8.83 3.07
N PRO A 55 -18.28 7.49 2.89
CA PRO A 55 -18.70 6.91 1.61
C PRO A 55 -20.13 7.27 1.18
N PRO A 56 -21.18 7.14 2.01
CA PRO A 56 -22.52 7.58 1.61
C PRO A 56 -22.56 9.10 1.44
N GLY A 57 -21.80 9.87 2.22
CA GLY A 57 -21.67 11.33 2.04
C GLY A 57 -21.12 11.71 0.66
N GLU A 58 -20.09 11.01 0.17
CA GLU A 58 -19.53 11.22 -1.17
C GLU A 58 -20.54 10.92 -2.28
N ILE A 59 -21.33 9.84 -2.13
CA ILE A 59 -22.39 9.48 -3.08
C ILE A 59 -23.50 10.52 -3.08
N VAL A 60 -23.99 10.91 -1.90
CA VAL A 60 -25.05 11.94 -1.76
C VAL A 60 -24.59 13.26 -2.37
N LEU A 61 -23.34 13.65 -2.11
CA LEU A 61 -22.75 14.86 -2.68
C LEU A 61 -22.64 14.78 -4.20
N ALA A 62 -22.17 13.65 -4.74
CA ALA A 62 -22.10 13.43 -6.18
C ALA A 62 -23.48 13.53 -6.85
N LEU A 63 -24.52 12.95 -6.24
CA LEU A 63 -25.90 13.07 -6.72
C LEU A 63 -26.43 14.51 -6.62
N ALA A 64 -26.10 15.23 -5.54
CA ALA A 64 -26.50 16.62 -5.36
C ALA A 64 -25.83 17.56 -6.38
N MET A 65 -24.57 17.28 -6.77
CA MET A 65 -23.87 18.01 -7.85
C MET A 65 -24.54 17.81 -9.22
N LEU A 66 -25.14 16.63 -9.45
CA LEU A 66 -25.93 16.34 -10.64
C LEU A 66 -27.37 16.88 -10.56
N SER A 67 -27.76 17.57 -9.49
CA SER A 67 -29.12 18.06 -9.36
C SER A 67 -29.42 19.13 -10.41
N PRO A 68 -30.60 19.09 -11.08
CA PRO A 68 -31.06 20.18 -11.93
C PRO A 68 -31.46 21.42 -11.11
N TRP A 69 -31.66 21.28 -9.80
CA TRP A 69 -32.10 22.38 -8.95
C TRP A 69 -30.93 23.27 -8.55
N LEU A 70 -30.91 24.49 -9.08
CA LEU A 70 -29.77 25.41 -8.93
C LEU A 70 -29.34 25.71 -7.48
N PRO A 71 -30.24 25.93 -6.50
CA PRO A 71 -29.85 26.11 -5.10
C PRO A 71 -29.13 24.87 -4.52
N LEU A 72 -29.57 23.67 -4.91
CA LEU A 72 -28.96 22.43 -4.45
C LEU A 72 -27.60 22.21 -5.11
N ALA A 73 -27.47 22.47 -6.42
CA ALA A 73 -26.20 22.40 -7.14
C ALA A 73 -25.15 23.37 -6.58
N ARG A 74 -25.59 24.57 -6.17
CA ARG A 74 -24.79 25.58 -5.48
C ARG A 74 -24.25 25.07 -4.13
N LEU A 75 -25.13 24.56 -3.27
CA LEU A 75 -24.71 23.97 -2.00
C LEU A 75 -23.76 22.79 -2.21
N ALA A 76 -24.03 21.94 -3.19
CA ALA A 76 -23.18 20.80 -3.54
C ALA A 76 -21.80 21.25 -4.05
N ALA A 77 -21.72 22.32 -4.85
CA ALA A 77 -20.45 22.85 -5.33
C ALA A 77 -19.55 23.33 -4.18
N LEU A 78 -20.11 24.06 -3.21
CA LEU A 78 -19.39 24.50 -2.02
C LEU A 78 -18.95 23.32 -1.15
N ALA A 79 -19.85 22.37 -0.91
CA ALA A 79 -19.55 21.17 -0.13
C ALA A 79 -18.44 20.33 -0.78
N ALA A 80 -18.46 20.18 -2.11
CA ALA A 80 -17.40 19.50 -2.85
C ALA A 80 -16.05 20.23 -2.75
N LEU A 81 -16.05 21.56 -2.88
CA LEU A 81 -14.83 22.36 -2.70
C LEU A 81 -14.23 22.17 -1.30
N LEU A 82 -15.06 22.23 -0.26
CA LEU A 82 -14.61 22.01 1.12
C LEU A 82 -14.05 20.60 1.32
N LEU A 83 -14.70 19.59 0.76
CA LEU A 83 -14.24 18.20 0.84
C LEU A 83 -12.88 18.00 0.14
N PHE A 84 -12.73 18.50 -1.09
CA PHE A 84 -11.45 18.41 -1.81
C PHE A 84 -10.33 19.20 -1.15
N LEU A 85 -10.63 20.36 -0.56
CA LEU A 85 -9.67 21.11 0.25
C LEU A 85 -9.25 20.32 1.49
N ALA A 86 -10.20 19.68 2.19
CA ALA A 86 -9.88 18.82 3.33
C ALA A 86 -8.96 17.66 2.91
N TYR A 87 -9.24 17.01 1.77
CA TYR A 87 -8.36 15.97 1.21
C TYR A 87 -6.97 16.49 0.86
N LEU A 88 -6.87 17.67 0.24
CA LEU A 88 -5.59 18.29 -0.08
C LEU A 88 -4.79 18.60 1.20
N VAL A 89 -5.42 19.17 2.23
CA VAL A 89 -4.78 19.45 3.53
C VAL A 89 -4.30 18.16 4.20
N ILE A 90 -5.13 17.12 4.19
CA ILE A 90 -4.78 15.80 4.73
C ILE A 90 -3.53 15.25 4.03
N ILE A 91 -3.49 15.30 2.69
CA ILE A 91 -2.37 14.78 1.91
C ILE A 91 -1.11 15.63 2.10
N ALA A 92 -1.26 16.97 2.14
CA ALA A 92 -0.15 17.88 2.42
C ALA A 92 0.46 17.62 3.81
N ARG A 93 -0.39 17.39 4.83
CA ARG A 93 0.04 16.98 6.17
C ARG A 93 0.67 15.58 6.16
N ALA A 94 0.16 14.64 5.37
CA ALA A 94 0.76 13.31 5.24
C ALA A 94 2.22 13.37 4.74
N MET A 95 2.55 14.37 3.92
CA MET A 95 3.92 14.60 3.43
C MET A 95 4.90 15.12 4.49
N THR A 96 4.41 15.61 5.64
CA THR A 96 5.27 16.12 6.72
C THR A 96 5.71 15.05 7.72
N PHE A 97 5.23 13.80 7.59
CA PHE A 97 5.64 12.69 8.45
C PHE A 97 6.86 11.95 7.90
N ASP A 98 7.76 11.53 8.78
CA ASP A 98 8.93 10.71 8.46
C ASP A 98 8.94 9.44 9.35
N PRO A 99 8.86 8.23 8.77
CA PRO A 99 8.67 7.94 7.35
C PRO A 99 7.24 8.23 6.87
N ARG A 100 7.07 8.51 5.56
CA ARG A 100 5.76 8.83 4.98
C ARG A 100 4.81 7.63 5.09
N PRO A 101 3.55 7.81 5.53
CA PRO A 101 2.56 6.74 5.57
C PRO A 101 2.30 6.19 4.16
N SER A 102 2.49 4.89 3.98
CA SER A 102 2.17 4.16 2.74
C SER A 102 0.80 3.51 2.89
N CYS A 103 -0.20 4.05 2.19
CA CYS A 103 -1.56 3.50 2.17
C CYS A 103 -1.64 2.36 1.13
N GLY A 104 -0.99 1.22 1.42
CA GLY A 104 -0.82 0.04 0.54
C GLY A 104 -2.07 -0.83 0.31
N CYS A 105 -3.23 -0.24 0.03
CA CYS A 105 -4.53 -0.93 0.02
C CYS A 105 -4.81 -1.81 -1.22
N PHE A 106 -4.05 -1.70 -2.30
CA PHE A 106 -4.26 -2.49 -3.52
C PHE A 106 -2.99 -3.24 -3.85
N GLY A 107 -3.03 -4.57 -3.67
CA GLY A 107 -1.93 -5.48 -3.99
C GLY A 107 -1.35 -5.22 -5.38
N GLN A 108 -0.04 -5.42 -5.49
CA GLN A 108 0.78 -5.48 -6.71
C GLN A 108 0.98 -4.19 -7.55
N ILE A 109 0.54 -3.00 -7.11
CA ILE A 109 0.80 -1.76 -7.89
C ILE A 109 1.67 -0.77 -7.12
N GLY A 110 2.98 -1.07 -7.11
CA GLY A 110 4.09 -0.13 -6.88
C GLY A 110 4.18 0.59 -5.52
N ASP A 111 5.22 1.40 -5.37
CA ASP A 111 5.53 2.19 -4.17
C ASP A 111 4.48 3.29 -3.92
N GLN A 112 3.41 2.96 -3.19
CA GLN A 112 2.28 3.83 -2.84
C GLN A 112 2.63 4.94 -1.82
N ARG A 113 3.87 5.44 -1.83
CA ARG A 113 4.25 6.64 -1.09
C ARG A 113 3.47 7.83 -1.63
N VAL A 114 3.01 8.69 -0.73
CA VAL A 114 2.48 10.01 -1.10
C VAL A 114 3.62 10.80 -1.77
N THR A 115 3.53 10.97 -3.09
CA THR A 115 4.50 11.69 -3.91
C THR A 115 3.96 13.07 -4.30
N ALA A 116 4.83 13.95 -4.81
CA ALA A 116 4.42 15.27 -5.32
C ALA A 116 3.32 15.17 -6.40
N LYS A 117 3.29 14.07 -7.17
CA LYS A 117 2.22 13.77 -8.15
C LYS A 117 0.83 13.70 -7.50
N THR A 118 0.73 13.17 -6.27
CA THR A 118 -0.54 13.09 -5.52
C THR A 118 -1.04 14.47 -5.09
N VAL A 119 -0.16 15.38 -4.68
CA VAL A 119 -0.52 16.76 -4.34
C VAL A 119 -0.98 17.52 -5.57
N VAL A 120 -0.25 17.40 -6.69
CA VAL A 120 -0.65 18.04 -7.97
C VAL A 120 -2.04 17.57 -8.38
N ARG A 121 -2.30 16.26 -8.35
CA ARG A 121 -3.62 15.69 -8.66
C ARG A 121 -4.73 16.29 -7.80
N ASN A 122 -4.54 16.38 -6.48
CA ASN A 122 -5.57 16.92 -5.58
C ASN A 122 -5.75 18.43 -5.74
N THR A 123 -4.68 19.15 -6.08
CA THR A 123 -4.74 20.58 -6.42
C THR A 123 -5.58 20.81 -7.67
N LEU A 124 -5.47 19.94 -8.68
CA LEU A 124 -6.31 19.99 -9.89
C LEU A 124 -7.80 19.73 -9.57
N LEU A 125 -8.11 18.82 -8.65
CA LEU A 125 -9.49 18.58 -8.21
C LEU A 125 -10.07 19.80 -7.47
N VAL A 126 -9.28 20.45 -6.62
CA VAL A 126 -9.67 21.72 -5.96
C VAL A 126 -9.91 22.81 -7.00
N ALA A 127 -9.02 22.97 -7.98
CA ALA A 127 -9.21 23.93 -9.06
C ALA A 127 -10.50 23.66 -9.85
N GLY A 128 -10.79 22.39 -10.16
CA GLY A 128 -12.04 21.98 -10.78
C GLY A 128 -13.27 22.33 -9.94
N ALA A 129 -13.21 22.13 -8.62
CA ALA A 129 -14.31 22.47 -7.72
C ALA A 129 -14.54 24.00 -7.65
N ILE A 130 -13.48 24.81 -7.65
CA ILE A 130 -13.57 26.28 -7.74
C ILE A 130 -14.31 26.70 -9.02
N VAL A 131 -13.95 26.09 -10.15
CA VAL A 131 -14.61 26.35 -11.43
C VAL A 131 -16.09 25.99 -11.37
N PHE A 132 -16.47 24.88 -10.74
CA PHE A 132 -17.87 24.50 -10.59
C PHE A 132 -18.67 25.46 -9.69
N VAL A 133 -18.06 25.96 -8.61
CA VAL A 133 -18.66 27.03 -7.79
C VAL A 133 -18.88 28.28 -8.64
N TRP A 134 -17.88 28.70 -9.42
CA TRP A 134 -18.00 29.85 -10.30
C TRP A 134 -19.12 29.69 -11.35
N MET A 135 -19.28 28.52 -11.95
CA MET A 135 -20.37 28.23 -12.88
C MET A 135 -21.76 28.39 -12.26
N THR A 136 -21.97 27.77 -11.10
CA THR A 136 -23.28 27.73 -10.45
C THR A 136 -23.68 29.09 -9.86
N TRP A 137 -22.71 29.91 -9.43
CA TRP A 137 -22.96 31.26 -8.91
C TRP A 137 -23.00 32.35 -9.98
N SER A 138 -22.01 32.39 -10.87
CA SER A 138 -21.87 33.48 -11.84
C SER A 138 -22.67 33.26 -13.11
N GLN A 139 -22.79 32.01 -13.57
CA GLN A 139 -23.50 31.69 -14.82
C GLN A 139 -24.87 31.04 -14.60
N SER A 140 -25.21 30.70 -13.35
CA SER A 140 -26.41 29.92 -13.02
C SER A 140 -26.52 28.61 -13.83
N ALA A 141 -25.37 28.06 -14.23
CA ALA A 141 -25.26 26.86 -15.03
C ALA A 141 -25.25 25.62 -14.13
N THR A 142 -25.86 24.53 -14.61
CA THR A 142 -25.86 23.21 -13.95
C THR A 142 -25.26 22.16 -14.89
N VAL A 143 -25.08 20.92 -14.42
CA VAL A 143 -24.65 19.83 -15.31
C VAL A 143 -25.66 19.59 -16.44
N TRP A 144 -26.93 19.93 -16.22
CA TRP A 144 -27.98 19.75 -17.22
C TRP A 144 -28.01 20.85 -18.29
N SER A 145 -27.47 22.04 -18.02
CA SER A 145 -27.38 23.10 -19.05
C SER A 145 -26.43 22.73 -20.20
N ILE A 146 -25.60 21.69 -20.03
CA ILE A 146 -24.78 21.07 -21.10
C ILE A 146 -25.67 20.49 -22.20
N PHE A 147 -26.77 19.84 -21.83
CA PHE A 147 -27.67 19.18 -22.77
C PHE A 147 -28.61 20.16 -23.45
N ALA A 148 -28.81 21.35 -22.87
CA ALA A 148 -29.70 22.37 -23.40
C ALA A 148 -29.07 23.19 -24.54
N ASP A 149 -27.73 23.31 -24.59
CA ASP A 149 -27.04 24.30 -25.44
C ASP A 149 -25.96 23.67 -26.35
N ALA A 150 -26.20 22.45 -26.84
CA ALA A 150 -25.26 21.71 -27.68
C ALA A 150 -25.21 22.22 -29.15
N SER A 151 -24.86 23.49 -29.35
CA SER A 151 -24.77 24.13 -30.66
C SER A 151 -23.40 24.03 -31.36
N ASN A 152 -22.54 23.07 -31.02
CA ASN A 152 -21.41 22.65 -31.88
C ASN A 152 -20.83 21.30 -31.43
N ARG A 153 -21.37 20.22 -31.99
CA ARG A 153 -21.21 18.83 -31.54
C ARG A 153 -19.79 18.27 -31.71
N GLU A 154 -18.97 18.82 -32.60
CA GLU A 154 -17.65 18.26 -32.93
C GLU A 154 -16.54 18.72 -31.97
N MET A 155 -16.51 20.01 -31.63
CA MET A 155 -15.48 20.57 -30.73
C MET A 155 -15.70 20.18 -29.26
N THR A 156 -16.95 19.95 -28.86
CA THR A 156 -17.30 19.48 -27.52
C THR A 156 -16.95 18.00 -27.33
N VAL A 157 -17.08 17.18 -28.37
CA VAL A 157 -16.66 15.77 -28.38
C VAL A 157 -15.13 15.64 -28.32
N LEU A 158 -14.40 16.46 -29.06
CA LEU A 158 -12.92 16.45 -29.01
C LEU A 158 -12.38 16.95 -27.67
N ALA A 159 -12.94 18.04 -27.11
CA ALA A 159 -12.54 18.54 -25.80
C ALA A 159 -12.87 17.54 -24.67
N SER A 160 -14.01 16.85 -24.76
CA SER A 160 -14.39 15.80 -23.81
C SER A 160 -13.54 14.54 -23.94
N ALA A 161 -13.24 14.10 -25.16
CA ALA A 161 -12.34 12.97 -25.40
C ALA A 161 -10.91 13.27 -24.91
N ALA A 162 -10.37 14.46 -25.21
CA ALA A 162 -9.04 14.86 -24.76
C ALA A 162 -8.97 15.00 -23.23
N TYR A 163 -10.00 15.56 -22.60
CA TYR A 163 -10.09 15.68 -21.14
C TYR A 163 -10.26 14.33 -20.45
N LEU A 164 -11.14 13.46 -20.96
CA LEU A 164 -11.29 12.09 -20.48
C LEU A 164 -10.00 11.31 -20.67
N ALA A 165 -9.32 11.42 -21.81
CA ALA A 165 -8.03 10.76 -22.05
C ALA A 165 -6.94 11.28 -21.09
N LEU A 166 -6.87 12.59 -20.84
CA LEU A 166 -5.94 13.20 -19.88
C LEU A 166 -6.22 12.71 -18.45
N MET A 167 -7.49 12.67 -18.04
CA MET A 167 -7.90 12.19 -16.72
C MET A 167 -7.69 10.68 -16.58
N LEU A 168 -8.03 9.89 -17.60
CA LEU A 168 -7.82 8.46 -17.62
C LEU A 168 -6.32 8.15 -17.59
N TRP A 169 -5.49 8.92 -18.29
CA TRP A 169 -4.04 8.89 -18.16
C TRP A 169 -3.60 9.26 -16.73
N PHE A 170 -4.15 10.30 -16.10
CA PHE A 170 -3.75 10.63 -14.72
C PHE A 170 -4.24 9.65 -13.65
N ILE A 171 -5.35 8.95 -13.90
CA ILE A 171 -5.96 7.94 -13.00
C ILE A 171 -5.30 6.57 -13.18
N ILE A 172 -5.04 6.15 -14.43
CA ILE A 172 -4.53 4.83 -14.80
C ILE A 172 -3.03 4.82 -15.01
N ALA A 173 -2.41 5.91 -15.50
CA ALA A 173 -0.98 5.91 -15.77
C ALA A 173 -0.26 5.65 -14.44
N PRO A 174 0.41 4.49 -14.32
CA PRO A 174 1.13 4.15 -13.12
C PRO A 174 2.12 5.29 -12.83
N PRO A 175 2.40 5.59 -11.55
CA PRO A 175 3.64 6.30 -11.23
C PRO A 175 4.74 5.63 -12.05
N ASN A 176 5.61 6.41 -12.71
CA ASN A 176 6.71 5.84 -13.48
C ASN A 176 7.56 4.98 -12.53
N TYR A 177 7.25 3.69 -12.49
CA TYR A 177 8.02 2.65 -11.86
C TYR A 177 8.92 2.09 -12.95
N GLY A 178 10.13 1.72 -12.56
CA GLY A 178 11.08 1.04 -13.42
C GLY A 178 10.45 -0.17 -14.13
N THR A 179 11.17 -0.68 -15.12
CA THR A 179 10.77 -1.78 -16.00
C THR A 179 9.86 -2.81 -15.32
N PRO A 180 8.66 -3.03 -15.86
CA PRO A 180 7.67 -3.88 -15.21
C PRO A 180 8.11 -5.34 -15.11
N TRP A 181 7.70 -6.02 -14.04
CA TRP A 181 8.14 -7.38 -13.69
C TRP A 181 7.78 -8.44 -14.74
N TRP A 182 6.77 -8.23 -15.59
CA TRP A 182 6.46 -9.15 -16.70
C TRP A 182 7.46 -9.06 -17.87
N ARG A 183 8.36 -8.07 -17.86
CA ARG A 183 9.53 -7.98 -18.76
C ARG A 183 10.78 -8.61 -18.13
N ARG A 184 10.71 -9.12 -16.88
CA ARG A 184 11.73 -10.02 -16.36
C ARG A 184 11.46 -11.38 -17.02
N GLU A 185 12.18 -11.65 -18.10
CA GLU A 185 12.04 -12.88 -18.88
C GLU A 185 12.14 -14.09 -17.94
N LYS A 186 11.03 -14.83 -17.78
CA LYS A 186 11.05 -16.16 -17.16
C LYS A 186 11.77 -17.09 -18.14
N LYS A 187 13.07 -17.30 -17.95
CA LYS A 187 13.78 -18.34 -18.71
C LYS A 187 13.28 -19.71 -18.22
N PRO A 188 12.88 -20.63 -19.13
CA PRO A 188 12.40 -21.95 -18.72
C PRO A 188 13.52 -22.75 -18.05
N ALA A 189 13.19 -23.40 -16.95
CA ALA A 189 14.06 -24.35 -16.27
C ALA A 189 14.44 -25.47 -17.27
N THR A 190 15.67 -25.42 -17.77
CA THR A 190 16.22 -26.48 -18.61
C THR A 190 16.98 -27.43 -17.70
N GLN A 191 16.55 -28.68 -17.71
CA GLN A 191 17.02 -29.78 -16.87
C GLN A 191 18.54 -29.93 -16.92
N ALA A 192 19.14 -30.11 -15.74
CA ALA A 192 20.54 -30.41 -15.56
C ALA A 192 20.95 -31.65 -16.37
N THR A 193 21.98 -31.50 -17.22
CA THR A 193 22.77 -32.61 -17.72
C THR A 193 24.22 -32.34 -17.32
N THR A 194 24.80 -33.27 -16.57
CA THR A 194 26.17 -33.27 -16.03
C THR A 194 27.22 -32.99 -17.10
N PRO A 195 28.20 -32.08 -16.90
CA PRO A 195 29.34 -31.94 -17.79
C PRO A 195 30.49 -32.88 -17.41
N ALA A 196 31.09 -33.49 -18.43
CA ALA A 196 32.41 -34.12 -18.37
C ALA A 196 33.52 -33.03 -18.37
N PRO A 197 34.73 -33.33 -17.87
CA PRO A 197 35.71 -32.30 -17.53
C PRO A 197 36.50 -31.82 -18.75
N GLY A 198 36.73 -30.50 -18.81
CA GLY A 198 37.89 -29.91 -19.46
C GLY A 198 37.59 -28.92 -20.57
N THR A 199 37.27 -27.67 -20.20
CA THR A 199 37.66 -26.46 -20.93
C THR A 199 37.48 -25.29 -19.96
N VAL A 200 38.58 -24.58 -19.68
CA VAL A 200 38.56 -23.34 -18.89
C VAL A 200 38.15 -22.22 -19.84
N GLU A 201 36.89 -21.81 -19.78
CA GLU A 201 36.44 -20.51 -20.27
C GLU A 201 36.26 -19.55 -19.08
N PRO A 202 36.40 -18.23 -19.28
CA PRO A 202 36.42 -17.26 -18.19
C PRO A 202 35.04 -17.25 -17.52
N VAL A 203 35.02 -17.60 -16.23
CA VAL A 203 33.83 -17.53 -15.40
C VAL A 203 33.48 -16.05 -15.20
N GLU A 204 32.45 -15.57 -15.91
CA GLU A 204 31.70 -14.40 -15.44
C GLU A 204 31.04 -14.79 -14.11
N PRO A 205 31.11 -13.96 -13.06
CA PRO A 205 30.55 -14.31 -11.75
C PRO A 205 29.04 -14.51 -11.87
N ASP A 206 28.55 -15.68 -11.44
CA ASP A 206 27.14 -16.02 -11.31
C ASP A 206 26.42 -14.94 -10.47
N GLU A 207 25.52 -14.15 -11.06
CA GLU A 207 24.74 -13.11 -10.38
C GLU A 207 23.51 -13.66 -9.59
N GLU A 208 23.49 -14.96 -9.24
CA GLU A 208 22.28 -15.63 -8.70
C GLU A 208 22.49 -16.36 -7.36
N GLU A 209 23.51 -16.00 -6.57
CA GLU A 209 23.63 -16.46 -5.17
C GLU A 209 22.99 -15.45 -4.21
N TYR A 210 22.01 -15.90 -3.41
CA TYR A 210 21.48 -15.09 -2.30
C TYR A 210 22.63 -14.77 -1.33
N VAL A 211 23.14 -13.54 -1.39
CA VAL A 211 24.23 -13.11 -0.52
C VAL A 211 23.69 -12.95 0.90
N ARG A 212 24.07 -13.87 1.77
CA ARG A 212 23.80 -13.79 3.21
C ARG A 212 24.50 -12.57 3.79
N LEU A 213 23.74 -11.52 4.06
CA LEU A 213 24.23 -10.30 4.71
C LEU A 213 24.16 -10.46 6.23
N PRO A 214 25.04 -9.79 7.00
CA PRO A 214 24.91 -9.75 8.45
C PRO A 214 23.59 -9.09 8.86
N ILE A 215 23.00 -9.58 9.95
CA ILE A 215 21.84 -8.91 10.57
C ILE A 215 22.29 -7.50 11.01
N PRO A 216 21.61 -6.43 10.55
CA PRO A 216 22.00 -5.08 10.91
C PRO A 216 21.74 -4.80 12.39
N ASP A 217 22.51 -3.88 12.96
CA ASP A 217 22.26 -3.39 14.31
C ASP A 217 20.99 -2.51 14.33
N ALA A 218 19.92 -3.05 14.89
CA ALA A 218 18.65 -2.37 15.07
C ALA A 218 17.92 -2.96 16.28
N ILE A 219 17.02 -2.17 16.85
CA ILE A 219 16.26 -2.49 18.06
C ILE A 219 14.77 -2.53 17.73
N LEU A 220 14.10 -3.55 18.25
CA LEU A 220 12.66 -3.62 18.38
C LEU A 220 12.29 -3.57 19.86
N LEU A 221 11.11 -3.05 20.18
CA LEU A 221 10.54 -3.10 21.53
C LEU A 221 9.57 -4.27 21.61
N ASP A 222 9.71 -5.11 22.63
CA ASP A 222 8.71 -6.15 22.92
C ASP A 222 7.40 -5.55 23.46
N ARG A 223 6.44 -6.42 23.78
CA ARG A 223 5.13 -6.02 24.35
C ARG A 223 5.25 -5.19 25.62
N ASP A 224 6.23 -5.49 26.47
CA ASP A 224 6.46 -4.81 27.74
C ASP A 224 7.31 -3.55 27.57
N ARG A 225 7.65 -3.20 26.32
CA ARG A 225 8.50 -2.08 25.89
C ARG A 225 9.97 -2.25 26.28
N ASN A 226 10.42 -3.47 26.50
CA ASN A 226 11.85 -3.72 26.67
C ASN A 226 12.54 -3.76 25.29
N PRO A 227 13.70 -3.10 25.15
CA PRO A 227 14.46 -3.13 23.91
C PRO A 227 15.10 -4.51 23.68
N GLN A 228 14.95 -5.02 22.47
CA GLN A 228 15.55 -6.24 21.95
C GLN A 228 16.27 -5.93 20.64
N THR A 229 17.56 -6.23 20.55
CA THR A 229 18.30 -6.14 19.27
C THR A 229 17.87 -7.26 18.33
N LEU A 230 17.98 -7.05 17.02
CA LEU A 230 17.69 -8.11 16.04
C LEU A 230 18.54 -9.37 16.27
N LEU A 231 19.79 -9.22 16.72
CA LEU A 231 20.68 -10.34 17.03
C LEU A 231 20.22 -11.12 18.28
N GLN A 232 19.67 -10.43 19.30
CA GLN A 232 19.09 -11.09 20.47
C GLN A 232 17.84 -11.90 20.11
N LEU A 233 17.05 -11.47 19.12
CA LEU A 233 15.85 -12.19 18.69
C LEU A 233 16.18 -13.58 18.11
N VAL A 234 17.35 -13.73 17.49
CA VAL A 234 17.80 -15.00 16.88
C VAL A 234 18.68 -15.86 17.79
N ALA A 235 18.95 -15.42 19.02
CA ALA A 235 19.84 -16.12 19.93
C ALA A 235 19.36 -17.53 20.33
N GLN A 236 18.05 -17.80 20.20
CA GLN A 236 17.43 -19.09 20.54
C GLN A 236 17.01 -19.89 19.30
N GLY A 237 17.23 -19.37 18.09
CA GLY A 237 16.78 -19.96 16.84
C GLY A 237 16.41 -18.92 15.79
N PRO A 238 16.14 -19.34 14.54
CA PRO A 238 15.78 -18.42 13.46
C PRO A 238 14.48 -17.66 13.76
N ALA A 239 14.36 -16.45 13.23
CA ALA A 239 13.19 -15.59 13.41
C ALA A 239 12.69 -15.05 12.07
N LEU A 240 11.40 -15.24 11.78
CA LEU A 240 10.71 -14.62 10.66
C LEU A 240 10.07 -13.33 11.13
N LEU A 241 10.59 -12.20 10.67
CA LEU A 241 10.01 -10.89 10.94
C LEU A 241 9.03 -10.52 9.84
N VAL A 242 7.78 -10.25 10.20
CA VAL A 242 6.74 -9.77 9.29
C VAL A 242 6.43 -8.31 9.64
N PHE A 243 6.95 -7.40 8.82
CA PHE A 243 6.72 -5.97 8.97
C PHE A 243 5.34 -5.59 8.44
N ILE A 244 4.54 -5.00 9.32
CA ILE A 244 3.20 -4.52 9.02
C ILE A 244 3.12 -3.04 9.40
N THR A 245 3.22 -2.15 8.41
CA THR A 245 3.42 -0.72 8.64
C THR A 245 2.17 0.14 8.49
N CYS A 246 1.02 -0.46 8.18
CA CYS A 246 -0.26 0.21 8.16
C CYS A 246 -1.42 -0.74 8.50
N GLY A 247 -2.60 -0.19 8.85
CA GLY A 247 -3.79 -0.94 9.25
C GLY A 247 -4.86 -1.06 8.16
N CYS A 248 -4.45 -1.25 6.91
CA CYS A 248 -5.39 -1.43 5.80
C CYS A 248 -5.91 -2.87 5.71
N ALA A 249 -6.89 -3.11 4.82
CA ALA A 249 -7.47 -4.44 4.62
C ALA A 249 -6.42 -5.48 4.18
N SER A 250 -5.49 -5.12 3.30
CA SER A 250 -4.43 -6.02 2.83
C SER A 250 -3.46 -6.40 3.94
N THR A 251 -3.05 -5.47 4.80
CA THR A 251 -2.17 -5.78 5.93
C THR A 251 -2.89 -6.52 7.07
N ARG A 252 -4.20 -6.32 7.23
CA ARG A 252 -5.03 -7.11 8.16
C ARG A 252 -4.96 -8.60 7.88
N THR A 253 -4.87 -9.00 6.61
CA THR A 253 -4.70 -10.41 6.26
C THR A 253 -3.39 -10.97 6.83
N SER A 254 -2.28 -10.23 6.76
CA SER A 254 -1.00 -10.66 7.36
C SER A 254 -1.11 -10.79 8.88
N TRP A 255 -1.83 -9.86 9.51
CA TRP A 255 -2.09 -9.90 10.95
C TRP A 255 -2.79 -11.18 11.39
N GLU A 256 -3.88 -11.52 10.70
CA GLU A 256 -4.69 -12.72 10.99
C GLU A 256 -3.92 -14.03 10.73
N ARG A 257 -2.88 -13.98 9.89
CA ARG A 257 -2.06 -15.14 9.52
C ARG A 257 -0.87 -15.38 10.44
N LEU A 258 -0.41 -14.40 11.22
CA LEU A 258 0.73 -14.55 12.13
C LEU A 258 0.64 -15.79 13.03
N PRO A 259 -0.50 -16.09 13.71
CA PRO A 259 -0.60 -17.30 14.52
C PRO A 259 -0.52 -18.58 13.69
N VAL A 260 -1.14 -18.58 12.50
CA VAL A 260 -1.16 -19.73 11.57
C VAL A 260 0.26 -20.03 11.05
N TRP A 261 1.02 -19.01 10.66
CA TRP A 261 2.41 -19.17 10.25
C TRP A 261 3.29 -19.66 11.40
N ALA A 262 3.04 -19.18 12.62
CA ALA A 262 3.77 -19.64 13.81
C ALA A 262 3.51 -21.13 14.12
N GLU A 263 2.27 -21.60 13.95
CA GLU A 263 1.93 -23.03 14.08
C GLU A 263 2.56 -23.88 12.98
N ARG A 264 2.68 -23.32 11.77
CA ARG A 264 3.29 -23.99 10.62
C ARG A 264 4.81 -24.12 10.74
N LEU A 265 5.46 -23.15 11.38
CA LEU A 265 6.92 -23.08 11.54
C LEU A 265 7.33 -23.19 13.03
N PRO A 266 7.15 -24.34 13.70
CA PRO A 266 7.42 -24.45 15.13
C PRO A 266 8.91 -24.25 15.51
N GLN A 267 9.82 -24.39 14.55
CA GLN A 267 11.26 -24.19 14.73
C GLN A 267 11.70 -22.74 14.46
N VAL A 268 10.81 -21.89 13.93
CA VAL A 268 11.10 -20.49 13.58
C VAL A 268 10.20 -19.57 14.39
N ARG A 269 10.79 -18.58 15.05
CA ARG A 269 10.01 -17.58 15.78
C ARG A 269 9.36 -16.62 14.78
N VAL A 270 8.03 -16.67 14.63
CA VAL A 270 7.27 -15.73 13.79
C VAL A 270 6.88 -14.51 14.61
N ILE A 271 7.37 -13.33 14.20
CA ILE A 271 7.21 -12.06 14.90
C ILE A 271 6.54 -11.05 13.96
N GLY A 272 5.45 -10.43 14.41
CA GLY A 272 4.92 -9.24 13.74
C GLY A 272 5.65 -7.99 14.22
N VAL A 273 5.98 -7.09 13.29
CA VAL A 273 6.68 -5.84 13.59
C VAL A 273 5.86 -4.64 13.11
N GLU A 274 5.45 -3.79 14.06
CA GLU A 274 4.73 -2.56 13.79
C GLU A 274 5.68 -1.37 13.78
N THR A 275 5.58 -0.48 12.79
CA THR A 275 6.28 0.82 12.80
C THR A 275 5.44 1.95 13.41
N TYR A 276 4.15 1.68 13.64
CA TYR A 276 3.18 2.58 14.26
C TYR A 276 2.35 1.80 15.26
N GLN A 277 2.09 2.37 16.44
CA GLN A 277 1.26 1.70 17.45
C GLN A 277 -0.19 1.64 16.98
N LEU A 278 -0.61 0.47 16.45
CA LEU A 278 -1.99 0.27 16.03
C LEU A 278 -2.94 0.03 17.21
N GLY A 279 -2.38 -0.37 18.36
CA GLY A 279 -3.12 -0.75 19.56
C GLY A 279 -3.63 -2.19 19.47
N ASP A 280 -4.60 -2.54 20.32
CA ASP A 280 -5.20 -3.88 20.27
C ASP A 280 -6.04 -4.04 18.99
N LEU A 281 -5.65 -5.03 18.17
CA LEU A 281 -6.32 -5.37 16.91
C LEU A 281 -7.55 -6.25 17.14
N GLY A 282 -7.75 -6.79 18.34
CA GLY A 282 -8.82 -7.73 18.67
C GLY A 282 -8.69 -9.10 17.99
N ILE A 283 -7.48 -9.46 17.54
CA ILE A 283 -7.19 -10.73 16.88
C ILE A 283 -6.51 -11.66 17.89
N PRO A 284 -7.12 -12.81 18.23
CA PRO A 284 -6.54 -13.76 19.19
C PRO A 284 -5.14 -14.24 18.76
N GLY A 285 -4.19 -14.29 19.69
CA GLY A 285 -2.85 -14.84 19.43
C GLY A 285 -1.88 -13.88 18.73
N VAL A 286 -2.34 -12.72 18.28
CA VAL A 286 -1.47 -11.75 17.58
C VAL A 286 -0.69 -10.90 18.58
N ALA A 287 -1.35 -10.41 19.63
CA ALA A 287 -0.76 -9.46 20.58
C ALA A 287 0.51 -10.00 21.28
N GLU A 288 0.61 -11.31 21.48
CA GLU A 288 1.76 -11.97 22.10
C GLU A 288 2.99 -12.04 21.19
N ARG A 289 2.80 -11.86 19.88
CA ARG A 289 3.85 -11.99 18.86
C ARG A 289 4.34 -10.62 18.37
N LEU A 290 3.94 -9.56 19.06
CA LEU A 290 4.11 -8.21 18.57
C LEU A 290 5.24 -7.39 19.17
N TYR A 291 5.99 -6.82 18.23
CA TYR A 291 7.11 -5.95 18.47
C TYR A 291 6.88 -4.62 17.77
N TYR A 292 7.40 -3.57 18.38
CA TYR A 292 7.34 -2.21 17.85
C TYR A 292 8.72 -1.75 17.38
N ASP A 293 8.80 -1.22 16.17
CA ASP A 293 9.99 -0.62 15.57
C ASP A 293 9.97 0.91 15.75
N PRO A 294 10.63 1.44 16.80
CA PRO A 294 10.63 2.86 17.08
C PRO A 294 11.29 3.64 15.93
N ALA A 295 10.55 4.59 15.37
CA ALA A 295 10.99 5.41 14.24
C ALA A 295 11.37 4.61 12.97
N SER A 296 10.87 3.37 12.82
CA SER A 296 11.10 2.52 11.64
C SER A 296 12.58 2.24 11.36
N ARG A 297 13.42 2.14 12.40
CA ARG A 297 14.87 1.96 12.26
C ARG A 297 15.21 0.56 11.75
N ALA A 298 14.56 -0.47 12.30
CA ALA A 298 14.76 -1.84 11.83
C ALA A 298 14.25 -2.02 10.40
N TYR A 299 13.08 -1.46 10.09
CA TYR A 299 12.49 -1.46 8.75
C TYR A 299 13.43 -0.87 7.70
N GLN A 300 14.06 0.28 8.00
CA GLN A 300 15.02 0.93 7.13
C GLN A 300 16.33 0.15 7.01
N ALA A 301 16.86 -0.35 8.13
CA ALA A 301 18.11 -1.09 8.16
C ALA A 301 18.03 -2.41 7.37
N LEU A 302 16.90 -3.10 7.45
CA LEU A 302 16.59 -4.32 6.69
C LEU A 302 16.13 -4.06 5.25
N LYS A 303 16.03 -2.79 4.84
CA LYS A 303 15.59 -2.35 3.50
C LYS A 303 14.27 -2.98 3.07
N MET A 304 13.30 -3.03 3.97
CA MET A 304 12.02 -3.69 3.74
C MET A 304 11.24 -3.02 2.57
N PRO A 305 10.68 -3.81 1.63
CA PRO A 305 10.18 -3.31 0.35
C PRO A 305 8.75 -2.74 0.36
N GLY A 306 7.99 -2.86 1.46
CA GLY A 306 6.64 -2.32 1.49
C GLY A 306 5.90 -2.51 2.82
N THR A 307 4.57 -2.43 2.78
CA THR A 307 3.73 -2.33 3.99
C THR A 307 3.37 -3.65 4.63
N SER A 308 3.45 -4.72 3.85
CA SER A 308 3.36 -6.11 4.28
C SER A 308 4.55 -6.78 3.63
N SER A 309 5.57 -7.06 4.42
CA SER A 309 6.82 -7.63 3.92
C SER A 309 7.49 -8.47 5.00
N ALA A 310 8.17 -9.53 4.62
CA ALA A 310 8.80 -10.43 5.57
C ALA A 310 10.26 -10.68 5.23
N VAL A 311 11.07 -10.94 6.27
CA VAL A 311 12.48 -11.29 6.16
C VAL A 311 12.81 -12.36 7.19
N LEU A 312 13.59 -13.36 6.79
CA LEU A 312 14.04 -14.43 7.66
C LEU A 312 15.43 -14.12 8.19
N LEU A 313 15.56 -14.11 9.52
CA LEU A 313 16.82 -13.97 10.24
C LEU A 313 17.31 -15.35 10.68
N GLY A 314 18.54 -15.70 10.33
CA GLY A 314 19.19 -16.94 10.72
C GLY A 314 19.73 -16.91 12.14
N ALA A 315 19.82 -18.08 12.77
CA ALA A 315 20.46 -18.25 14.09
C ALA A 315 21.98 -18.02 14.05
N ASP A 316 22.58 -18.00 12.85
CA ASP A 316 23.99 -17.70 12.57
C ASP A 316 24.31 -16.19 12.59
N GLY A 317 23.31 -15.34 12.85
CA GLY A 317 23.49 -13.89 12.84
C GLY A 317 23.47 -13.28 11.43
N LEU A 318 23.08 -14.05 10.42
CA LEU A 318 22.96 -13.61 9.03
C LEU A 318 21.49 -13.58 8.59
N LEU A 319 21.20 -12.82 7.53
CA LEU A 319 19.92 -12.93 6.82
C LEU A 319 19.88 -14.28 6.10
N ALA A 320 18.78 -15.01 6.31
CA ALA A 320 18.59 -16.36 5.80
C ALA A 320 17.58 -16.45 4.65
N GLY A 321 16.84 -15.37 4.38
CA GLY A 321 15.92 -15.27 3.24
C GLY A 321 15.14 -13.96 3.21
N GLY A 322 14.59 -13.61 2.05
CA GLY A 322 13.90 -12.35 1.82
C GLY A 322 14.83 -11.12 1.73
N PRO A 323 14.30 -9.89 1.74
CA PRO A 323 12.91 -9.56 2.05
C PRO A 323 11.93 -9.82 0.89
N VAL A 324 10.73 -10.31 1.22
CA VAL A 324 9.61 -10.52 0.28
C VAL A 324 8.51 -9.47 0.49
N LEU A 325 7.68 -9.23 -0.52
CA LEU A 325 6.65 -8.18 -0.52
C LEU A 325 5.26 -8.72 -0.85
N GLY A 326 4.30 -8.48 0.04
CA GLY A 326 2.89 -8.80 -0.17
C GLY A 326 2.49 -10.16 0.39
N ASN A 327 1.19 -10.34 0.63
CA ASN A 327 0.68 -11.50 1.37
C ASN A 327 0.94 -12.83 0.66
N ASP A 328 0.73 -12.87 -0.67
CA ASP A 328 0.92 -14.10 -1.44
C ASP A 328 2.39 -14.53 -1.44
N GLU A 329 3.31 -13.58 -1.57
CA GLU A 329 4.75 -13.86 -1.51
C GLU A 329 5.20 -14.23 -0.10
N ILE A 330 4.59 -13.67 0.96
CA ILE A 330 4.86 -14.09 2.33
C ILE A 330 4.35 -15.52 2.57
N GLU A 331 3.18 -15.88 2.04
CA GLU A 331 2.63 -17.24 2.15
C GLU A 331 3.55 -18.24 1.44
N ALA A 332 3.94 -17.96 0.19
CA ALA A 332 4.88 -18.77 -0.56
C ALA A 332 6.24 -18.89 0.16
N PHE A 333 6.74 -17.78 0.71
CA PHE A 333 7.98 -17.78 1.48
C PHE A 333 7.88 -18.63 2.76
N VAL A 334 6.75 -18.59 3.47
CA VAL A 334 6.51 -19.47 4.63
C VAL A 334 6.47 -20.94 4.22
N GLU A 335 5.86 -21.25 3.06
CA GLU A 335 5.86 -22.61 2.51
C GLU A 335 7.28 -23.09 2.18
N GLU A 336 8.07 -22.29 1.48
CA GLU A 336 9.48 -22.58 1.16
C GLU A 336 10.32 -22.84 2.42
N ILE A 337 10.14 -22.02 3.47
CA ILE A 337 10.84 -22.22 4.75
C ILE A 337 10.42 -23.54 5.40
N ALA A 338 9.13 -23.86 5.39
CA ALA A 338 8.62 -25.11 5.95
C ALA A 338 9.18 -26.33 5.22
N GLU A 339 9.25 -26.27 3.89
CA GLU A 339 9.83 -27.33 3.05
C GLU A 339 11.33 -27.50 3.31
N ALA A 340 12.08 -26.40 3.37
CA ALA A 340 13.52 -26.43 3.67
C ALA A 340 13.80 -27.06 5.05
N LEU A 341 12.99 -26.74 6.05
CA LEU A 341 13.11 -27.31 7.41
C LEU A 341 12.71 -28.78 7.47
N ALA A 342 11.72 -29.21 6.68
CA ALA A 342 11.32 -30.61 6.58
C ALA A 342 12.37 -31.46 5.85
N GLY A 343 13.04 -30.91 4.83
CA GLY A 343 14.12 -31.55 4.08
C GLY A 343 15.43 -31.69 4.87
N ALA A 344 15.66 -30.81 5.85
CA ALA A 344 16.83 -30.81 6.74
C ALA A 344 16.70 -31.82 7.92
N GLY A 345 16.05 -32.97 7.70
CA GLY A 345 15.83 -34.02 8.71
C GLY A 345 17.10 -34.42 9.49
N PRO A 346 16.95 -35.02 10.68
CA PRO A 346 17.95 -34.99 11.75
C PRO A 346 19.32 -35.51 11.29
N VAL A 347 20.37 -34.78 11.68
CA VAL A 347 21.77 -35.17 11.49
C VAL A 347 21.96 -36.58 12.05
N ASP A 348 22.29 -37.52 11.16
CA ASP A 348 22.56 -38.91 11.49
C ASP A 348 23.81 -39.00 12.38
N GLU A 349 23.61 -39.15 13.68
CA GLU A 349 24.62 -39.25 14.73
C GLU A 349 25.25 -40.66 14.80
N THR A 350 25.36 -41.38 13.67
CA THR A 350 25.87 -42.77 13.64
C THR A 350 27.27 -42.95 13.04
N LEU A 351 28.02 -41.88 12.75
CA LEU A 351 29.40 -41.99 12.21
C LEU A 351 30.52 -41.66 13.22
N ASN A 352 30.30 -41.91 14.51
CA ASN A 352 31.39 -41.79 15.49
C ASN A 352 31.48 -43.02 16.42
N GLU A 353 31.66 -44.20 15.83
CA GLU A 353 32.34 -45.30 16.53
C GLU A 353 33.84 -45.23 16.19
N PRO A 354 34.74 -44.99 17.16
CA PRO A 354 36.17 -45.12 16.93
C PRO A 354 36.52 -46.60 16.80
N ALA A 355 37.14 -46.96 15.67
CA ALA A 355 37.79 -48.26 15.53
C ALA A 355 38.94 -48.38 16.56
N LEU A 356 38.97 -49.55 17.20
CA LEU A 356 39.88 -50.04 18.25
C LEU A 356 41.35 -49.63 18.13
#